data_AF-A0AAD4E5M5-F1
#
_entry.id   AF-A0AAD4E5M5-F1
#
_cell.length_a   1.000
_cell.length_b   1.000
_cell.length_c   1.000
_cell.angle_alpha   90.00
_cell.angle_beta   90.00
_cell.angle_gamma   90.00
#
_symmetry.space_group_name_H-M   'P 1'
#
loop_
_entity.id
_entity.type
_entity.pdbx_description
1 polymer ?
#
loop_
_entity_poly.entity_id
_entity_poly.type
_entity_poly.pdbx_seq_one_letter_code
_entity_poly.pdbx_strand_id
1 'polypeptide(L)'
;MPPPRLTDAQKASHKIKRDQTTEKRKRLHNTVAEYLEEQRVKIEALSRAHSVTPKVINDIIGGQTHYRNSRKMQVKNALVHAKSKEMNAGSRYSLAELREMVASDPKMKDLTREQEAAYISALDEHREKKSVGVRSNNIAAARDVVATTDRIVKELDDLRVRTGVYATLFVVRGHINDTVQSAMHGTDNSEDFWEDVYEHPMADFLRQYEQWACTQNQNLNERDSLEMVRKQVTRKKDISMNYHNYETAIIETYSVCLVGWPHSVNFISPSNIGTARTCYWTVLSLAEIKAHTAELEARCSAGDVVRKPRKKRSDAGVPRKPSSRSKSAEFVQSSDEGGDDD
;
A
#
# COMPACT_ATOMS: atom_id res chain seq x y z
N MET A 1 38.06 -11.28 -11.60
CA MET A 1 38.91 -10.95 -12.77
C MET A 1 38.75 -9.48 -13.10
N PRO A 2 39.83 -8.70 -13.28
CA PRO A 2 39.73 -7.32 -13.73
C PRO A 2 39.28 -7.26 -15.20
N PRO A 3 38.52 -6.24 -15.60
CA PRO A 3 38.04 -6.12 -16.98
C PRO A 3 39.21 -5.96 -17.97
N PRO A 4 39.09 -6.52 -19.19
CA PRO A 4 40.16 -6.48 -20.18
C PRO A 4 40.51 -5.04 -20.58
N ARG A 5 41.82 -4.75 -20.69
CA ARG A 5 42.31 -3.42 -21.08
C ARG A 5 41.97 -3.13 -22.54
N LEU A 6 41.23 -2.05 -22.79
CA LEU A 6 40.85 -1.59 -24.12
C LEU A 6 42.09 -1.26 -24.97
N THR A 7 42.08 -1.68 -26.23
CA THR A 7 43.13 -1.35 -27.21
C THR A 7 43.08 0.13 -27.59
N ASP A 8 44.19 0.69 -28.09
CA ASP A 8 44.25 2.12 -28.41
C ASP A 8 43.30 2.51 -29.55
N ALA A 9 43.03 1.58 -30.49
CA ALA A 9 42.00 1.73 -31.51
C ALA A 9 40.59 1.81 -30.91
N GLN A 10 40.29 1.00 -29.89
CA GLN A 10 39.01 1.05 -29.17
C GLN A 10 38.87 2.35 -28.37
N LYS A 11 39.95 2.85 -27.75
CA LYS A 11 39.94 4.14 -27.04
C LYS A 11 39.69 5.31 -28.01
N ALA A 12 40.32 5.30 -29.18
CA ALA A 12 40.11 6.31 -30.22
C ALA A 12 38.67 6.29 -30.77
N SER A 13 38.13 5.10 -31.06
CA SER A 13 36.73 4.93 -31.47
C SER A 13 35.74 5.41 -30.40
N HIS A 14 36.00 5.10 -29.13
CA HIS A 14 35.18 5.57 -28.01
C HIS A 14 35.24 7.09 -27.85
N LYS A 15 36.39 7.72 -28.09
CA LYS A 15 36.55 9.18 -28.06
C LYS A 15 35.72 9.84 -29.17
N ILE A 16 35.83 9.36 -30.41
CA ILE A 16 35.05 9.86 -31.55
C ILE A 16 33.55 9.73 -31.28
N LYS A 17 33.11 8.57 -30.75
CA LYS A 17 31.69 8.35 -30.41
C LYS A 17 31.20 9.29 -29.32
N ARG A 18 32.02 9.59 -28.30
CA ARG A 18 31.71 10.57 -27.25
C ARG A 18 31.61 11.99 -27.80
N ASP A 19 32.54 12.37 -28.66
CA ASP A 19 32.56 13.70 -29.27
C ASP A 19 31.32 13.91 -30.17
N GLN A 20 30.98 12.93 -31.01
CA GLN A 20 29.75 12.92 -31.81
C GLN A 20 28.48 12.97 -30.96
N THR A 21 28.44 12.24 -29.83
CA THR A 21 27.28 12.25 -28.92
C THR A 21 27.14 13.61 -28.25
N THR A 22 28.26 14.24 -27.87
CA THR A 22 28.30 15.57 -27.26
C THR A 22 27.81 16.62 -28.25
N GLU A 23 28.23 16.53 -29.50
CA GLU A 23 27.82 17.45 -30.57
C GLU A 23 26.34 17.29 -30.93
N LYS A 24 25.83 16.06 -31.05
CA LYS A 24 24.40 15.80 -31.22
C LYS A 24 23.57 16.37 -30.08
N ARG A 25 24.05 16.22 -28.83
CA ARG A 25 23.36 16.75 -27.64
C ARG A 25 23.37 18.27 -27.62
N LYS A 26 24.49 18.91 -27.98
CA LYS A 26 24.58 20.38 -28.13
C LYS A 26 23.61 20.88 -29.20
N ARG A 27 23.56 20.21 -30.36
CA ARG A 27 22.63 20.56 -31.44
C ARG A 27 21.17 20.48 -30.97
N LEU A 28 20.79 19.39 -30.29
CA LEU A 28 19.46 19.25 -29.73
C LEU A 28 19.13 20.37 -28.73
N HIS A 29 20.04 20.68 -27.81
CA HIS A 29 19.83 21.77 -26.86
C HIS A 29 19.64 23.13 -27.56
N ASN A 30 20.42 23.40 -28.60
CA ASN A 30 20.29 24.64 -29.38
C ASN A 30 18.94 24.70 -30.10
N THR A 31 18.52 23.62 -30.77
CA THR A 31 17.23 23.56 -31.46
C THR A 31 16.05 23.71 -30.49
N VAL A 32 16.14 23.13 -29.29
CA VAL A 32 15.13 23.32 -28.24
C VAL A 32 15.11 24.77 -27.75
N ALA A 33 16.28 25.41 -27.58
CA ALA A 33 16.35 26.81 -27.18
C ALA A 33 15.73 27.75 -28.23
N GLU A 34 16.02 27.52 -29.52
CA GLU A 34 15.41 28.25 -30.64
C GLU A 34 13.88 28.10 -30.63
N TYR A 35 13.38 26.87 -30.48
CA TYR A 35 11.94 26.62 -30.38
C TYR A 35 11.27 27.35 -29.21
N LEU A 36 11.91 27.37 -28.03
CA LEU A 36 11.37 28.08 -26.87
C LEU A 36 11.32 29.59 -27.08
N GLU A 37 12.31 30.16 -27.78
CA GLU A 37 12.31 31.57 -28.13
C GLU A 37 11.21 31.91 -29.15
N GLU A 38 11.02 31.06 -30.17
CA GLU A 38 9.89 31.20 -31.11
C GLU A 38 8.54 31.16 -30.40
N GLN A 39 8.37 30.24 -29.44
CA GLN A 39 7.17 30.15 -28.62
C GLN A 39 6.95 31.44 -27.82
N ARG A 40 8.01 31.98 -27.20
CA ARG A 40 7.94 33.23 -26.44
C ARG A 40 7.45 34.39 -27.31
N VAL A 41 8.03 34.55 -28.49
CA VAL A 41 7.65 35.61 -29.45
C VAL A 41 6.18 35.46 -29.87
N LYS A 42 5.73 34.24 -30.16
CA LYS A 42 4.33 33.96 -30.52
C LYS A 42 3.36 34.27 -29.37
N ILE A 43 3.72 33.90 -28.13
CA ILE A 43 2.92 34.20 -26.94
C ILE A 43 2.83 35.72 -26.71
N GLU A 44 3.94 36.45 -26.88
CA GLU A 44 3.93 37.91 -26.79
C GLU A 44 3.07 38.57 -27.88
N ALA A 45 3.12 38.06 -29.11
CA ALA A 45 2.27 38.54 -30.19
C ALA A 45 0.78 38.32 -29.89
N LEU A 46 0.41 37.13 -29.41
CA LEU A 46 -0.96 36.81 -28.96
C LEU A 46 -1.39 37.68 -27.77
N SER A 47 -0.48 37.94 -26.84
CA SER A 47 -0.72 38.82 -25.69
C SER A 47 -1.10 40.22 -26.13
N ARG A 48 -0.37 40.78 -27.11
CA ARG A 48 -0.67 42.10 -27.69
C ARG A 48 -1.97 42.09 -28.48
N ALA A 49 -2.19 41.08 -29.32
CA ALA A 49 -3.38 40.98 -30.16
C ALA A 49 -4.68 40.90 -29.35
N HIS A 50 -4.66 40.20 -28.21
CA HIS A 50 -5.84 39.97 -27.39
C HIS A 50 -5.90 40.81 -26.12
N SER A 51 -4.92 41.70 -25.88
CA SER A 51 -4.82 42.51 -24.64
C SER A 51 -4.88 41.68 -23.35
N VAL A 52 -4.30 40.48 -23.39
CA VAL A 52 -4.24 39.53 -22.28
C VAL A 52 -2.79 39.32 -21.88
N THR A 53 -2.49 39.12 -20.60
CA THR A 53 -1.11 38.90 -20.16
C THR A 53 -0.52 37.60 -20.75
N PRO A 54 0.80 37.57 -21.06
CA PRO A 54 1.47 36.34 -21.53
C PRO A 54 1.30 35.16 -20.58
N LYS A 55 1.11 35.45 -19.28
CA LYS A 55 0.83 34.45 -18.25
C LYS A 55 -0.50 33.74 -18.49
N VAL A 56 -1.58 34.46 -18.78
CA VAL A 56 -2.90 33.85 -19.04
C VAL A 56 -2.86 32.98 -20.30
N ILE A 57 -2.13 33.40 -21.33
CA ILE A 57 -1.94 32.58 -22.55
C ILE A 57 -1.13 31.32 -22.23
N ASN A 58 -0.05 31.45 -21.45
CA ASN A 58 0.71 30.29 -20.95
C ASN A 58 -0.14 29.37 -20.05
N ASP A 59 -1.04 29.92 -19.24
CA ASP A 59 -1.94 29.14 -18.39
C ASP A 59 -3.03 28.45 -19.23
N ILE A 60 -3.43 28.99 -20.38
CA ILE A 60 -4.33 28.34 -21.35
C ILE A 60 -3.59 27.21 -22.09
N ILE A 61 -2.36 27.46 -22.55
CA ILE A 61 -1.51 26.46 -23.24
C ILE A 61 -1.10 25.34 -22.26
N GLY A 62 -0.67 25.70 -21.05
CA GLY A 62 -0.22 24.80 -20.00
C GLY A 62 -1.34 24.23 -19.12
N GLY A 63 -2.55 24.79 -19.19
CA GLY A 63 -3.74 24.36 -18.44
C GLY A 63 -4.19 22.94 -18.76
N GLN A 64 -3.66 22.33 -19.83
CA GLN A 64 -3.80 20.90 -20.10
C GLN A 64 -3.11 20.00 -19.06
N THR A 65 -2.22 20.57 -18.23
CA THR A 65 -1.41 19.84 -17.24
C THR A 65 -1.63 20.37 -15.82
N HIS A 66 -2.86 20.35 -15.32
CA HIS A 66 -3.12 20.55 -13.89
C HIS A 66 -2.73 19.33 -13.03
N TYR A 67 -1.62 18.66 -13.38
CA TYR A 67 -1.00 17.71 -12.47
C TYR A 67 -0.47 18.49 -11.27
N ARG A 68 -1.06 18.23 -10.10
CA ARG A 68 -0.47 18.70 -8.84
C ARG A 68 0.87 18.01 -8.67
N ASN A 69 1.94 18.70 -9.06
CA ASN A 69 3.29 18.27 -8.76
C ASN A 69 3.41 18.01 -7.26
N SER A 70 3.99 16.87 -6.89
CA SER A 70 4.29 16.58 -5.49
C SER A 70 5.10 17.74 -4.92
N ARG A 71 4.61 18.36 -3.84
CA ARG A 71 5.29 19.52 -3.25
C ARG A 71 6.70 19.10 -2.84
N LYS A 72 7.71 19.84 -3.31
CA LYS A 72 9.10 19.69 -2.86
C LYS A 72 9.14 19.64 -1.33
N MET A 73 9.86 18.67 -0.79
CA MET A 73 10.01 18.55 0.65
C MET A 73 10.79 19.75 1.18
N GLN A 74 10.34 20.25 2.32
CA GLN A 74 10.97 21.37 3.00
C GLN A 74 11.60 20.86 4.29
N VAL A 75 12.76 21.39 4.66
CA VAL A 75 13.47 21.05 5.91
C VAL A 75 12.53 21.10 7.10
N LYS A 76 11.71 22.16 7.22
CA LYS A 76 10.72 22.32 8.30
C LYS A 76 9.75 21.12 8.42
N ASN A 77 9.28 20.58 7.29
CA ASN A 77 8.38 19.42 7.31
C ASN A 77 9.13 18.12 7.66
N ALA A 78 10.39 18.00 7.25
CA ALA A 78 11.24 16.87 7.57
C ALA A 78 11.57 16.82 9.07
N LEU A 79 11.87 17.97 9.70
CA LEU A 79 12.14 18.06 11.13
C LEU A 79 10.90 17.73 11.97
N VAL A 80 9.73 18.26 11.59
CA VAL A 80 8.47 17.92 12.27
C VAL A 80 8.15 16.43 12.15
N HIS A 81 8.43 15.81 10.98
CA HIS A 81 8.27 14.37 10.81
C HIS A 81 9.22 13.57 11.70
N ALA A 82 10.50 13.95 11.76
CA ALA A 82 11.49 13.31 12.63
C ALA A 82 11.09 13.42 14.11
N LYS A 83 10.71 14.62 14.56
CA LYS A 83 10.26 14.85 15.94
C LYS A 83 8.97 14.09 16.27
N SER A 84 8.03 14.04 15.33
CA SER A 84 6.83 13.21 15.47
C SER A 84 7.19 11.74 15.68
N LYS A 85 8.20 11.23 14.98
CA LYS A 85 8.62 9.82 15.10
C LYS A 85 9.27 9.53 16.45
N GLU A 86 10.01 10.48 17.02
CA GLU A 86 10.59 10.38 18.37
C GLU A 86 9.51 10.40 19.46
N MET A 87 8.59 11.37 19.37
CA MET A 87 7.67 11.69 20.48
C MET A 87 6.38 10.86 20.45
N ASN A 88 5.86 10.50 19.27
CA ASN A 88 4.60 9.77 19.14
C ASN A 88 4.73 8.25 19.36
N ALA A 89 5.84 7.79 19.93
CA ALA A 89 6.03 6.38 20.30
C ALA A 89 5.12 5.93 21.48
N GLY A 90 4.51 6.88 22.21
CA GLY A 90 3.64 6.56 23.36
C GLY A 90 2.46 7.53 23.62
N SER A 91 2.52 8.78 23.16
CA SER A 91 1.43 9.75 23.30
C SER A 91 1.32 10.57 22.02
N ARG A 92 0.08 10.82 21.53
CA ARG A 92 -0.14 11.58 20.30
C ARG A 92 -0.10 13.08 20.58
N TYR A 93 0.98 13.73 20.16
CA TYR A 93 1.12 15.19 20.20
C TYR A 93 0.49 15.85 18.97
N SER A 94 -0.03 17.07 19.16
CA SER A 94 -0.59 17.86 18.08
C SER A 94 0.49 18.43 17.16
N LEU A 95 0.13 18.82 15.93
CA LEU A 95 1.08 19.42 15.00
C LEU A 95 1.67 20.74 15.52
N ALA A 96 0.89 21.50 16.31
CA ALA A 96 1.35 22.74 16.91
C ALA A 96 2.43 22.48 17.96
N GLU A 97 2.19 21.52 18.86
CA GLU A 97 3.15 21.09 19.89
C GLU A 97 4.43 20.55 19.25
N LEU A 98 4.32 19.73 18.21
CA LEU A 98 5.50 19.21 17.50
C LEU A 98 6.34 20.31 16.87
N ARG A 99 5.72 21.37 16.34
CA ARG A 99 6.44 22.54 15.80
C ARG A 99 7.16 23.30 16.91
N GLU A 100 6.51 23.48 18.05
CA GLU A 100 7.11 24.13 19.22
C GLU A 100 8.29 23.31 19.74
N MET A 101 8.15 21.98 19.84
CA MET A 101 9.24 21.10 20.25
C MET A 101 10.45 21.15 19.30
N VAL A 102 10.21 21.18 17.98
CA VAL A 102 11.27 21.39 16.98
C VAL A 102 11.93 22.76 17.18
N ALA A 103 11.14 23.79 17.49
CA ALA A 103 11.62 25.13 17.77
C ALA A 103 12.24 25.31 19.16
N SER A 104 12.13 24.35 20.08
CA SER A 104 12.81 24.37 21.38
C SER A 104 14.07 23.52 21.39
N ASP A 105 14.17 22.52 20.51
CA ASP A 105 15.27 21.55 20.47
C ASP A 105 16.57 22.18 19.90
N PRO A 106 17.65 22.31 20.70
CA PRO A 106 18.92 22.85 20.23
C PRO A 106 19.52 22.03 19.08
N LYS A 107 19.31 20.70 19.06
CA LYS A 107 19.86 19.81 18.03
C LYS A 107 19.22 20.01 16.66
N MET A 108 18.00 20.55 16.61
CA MET A 108 17.26 20.81 15.36
C MET A 108 17.31 22.29 14.93
N LYS A 109 17.88 23.18 15.75
CA LYS A 109 18.12 24.59 15.39
C LYS A 109 19.42 24.79 14.63
N ASP A 110 20.50 24.20 15.12
CA ASP A 110 21.85 24.42 14.59
C ASP A 110 22.28 23.28 13.65
N LEU A 111 21.45 23.01 12.64
CA LEU A 111 21.69 21.93 11.68
C LEU A 111 22.70 22.34 10.62
N THR A 112 23.63 21.43 10.32
CA THR A 112 24.48 21.57 9.13
C THR A 112 23.68 21.24 7.86
N ARG A 113 24.12 21.74 6.71
CA ARG A 113 23.48 21.43 5.41
C ARG A 113 23.38 19.92 5.13
N GLU A 114 24.36 19.15 5.60
CA GLU A 114 24.37 17.68 5.47
C GLU A 114 23.27 17.02 6.32
N GLN A 115 23.08 17.51 7.56
CA GLN A 115 22.02 17.01 8.44
C GLN A 115 20.63 17.40 7.91
N GLU A 116 20.46 18.61 7.39
CA GLU A 116 19.21 19.03 6.73
C GLU A 116 18.87 18.12 5.54
N ALA A 117 19.87 17.81 4.69
CA ALA A 117 19.70 16.90 3.56
C ALA A 117 19.34 15.48 4.02
N ALA A 118 19.95 14.99 5.10
CA ALA A 118 19.62 13.69 5.67
C ALA A 118 18.16 13.61 6.16
N TYR A 119 17.65 14.66 6.81
CA TYR A 119 16.24 14.72 7.23
C TYR A 119 15.30 14.74 6.03
N ILE A 120 15.62 15.50 4.99
CA ILE A 120 14.85 15.51 3.74
C ILE A 120 14.83 14.12 3.10
N SER A 121 16.00 13.48 2.97
CA SER A 121 16.12 12.11 2.41
C SER A 121 15.27 11.11 3.20
N ALA A 122 15.35 11.14 4.53
CA ALA A 122 14.56 10.26 5.39
C ALA A 122 13.05 10.49 5.28
N LEU A 123 12.63 11.74 5.05
CA LEU A 123 11.22 12.05 4.76
C LEU A 123 10.80 11.52 3.38
N ASP A 124 11.69 11.59 2.39
CA ASP A 124 11.43 11.10 1.04
C ASP A 124 11.23 9.59 1.03
N GLU A 125 12.19 8.86 1.58
CA GLU A 125 12.13 7.41 1.71
C GLU A 125 10.85 6.97 2.44
N HIS A 126 10.45 7.72 3.47
CA HIS A 126 9.19 7.44 4.17
C HIS A 126 7.95 7.70 3.29
N ARG A 127 7.95 8.78 2.49
CA ARG A 127 6.85 9.09 1.56
C ARG A 127 6.77 8.07 0.43
N GLU A 128 7.91 7.70 -0.15
CA GLU A 128 8.01 6.64 -1.15
C GLU A 128 7.52 5.31 -0.58
N LYS A 129 7.99 4.92 0.60
CA LYS A 129 7.53 3.71 1.29
C LYS A 129 6.04 3.74 1.61
N LYS A 130 5.46 4.91 1.91
CA LYS A 130 4.01 5.04 2.13
C LYS A 130 3.22 4.99 0.82
N SER A 131 3.81 5.47 -0.28
CA SER A 131 3.20 5.49 -1.60
C SER A 131 3.21 4.11 -2.26
N VAL A 132 4.33 3.39 -2.17
CA VAL A 132 4.56 2.08 -2.80
C VAL A 132 4.33 0.93 -1.82
N GLY A 133 4.17 1.25 -0.53
CA GLY A 133 4.01 0.26 0.53
C GLY A 133 2.80 -0.64 0.31
N VAL A 134 3.03 -1.94 0.41
CA VAL A 134 1.97 -2.95 0.37
C VAL A 134 0.95 -2.66 1.47
N ARG A 135 -0.34 -2.75 1.14
CA ARG A 135 -1.42 -2.55 2.11
C ARG A 135 -1.41 -3.67 3.14
N SER A 136 -1.71 -3.34 4.39
CA SER A 136 -1.63 -4.26 5.54
C SER A 136 -2.66 -5.40 5.48
N ASN A 137 -3.73 -5.27 4.70
CA ASN A 137 -4.71 -6.33 4.47
C ASN A 137 -5.37 -6.19 3.08
N ASN A 138 -5.99 -7.28 2.62
CA ASN A 138 -6.62 -7.35 1.29
C ASN A 138 -7.79 -6.38 1.15
N ILE A 139 -8.53 -6.09 2.23
CA ILE A 139 -9.64 -5.14 2.22
C ILE A 139 -9.13 -3.71 1.95
N ALA A 140 -8.03 -3.31 2.58
CA ALA A 140 -7.39 -2.02 2.35
C ALA A 140 -6.78 -1.94 0.95
N ALA A 141 -6.21 -3.05 0.43
CA ALA A 141 -5.77 -3.14 -0.95
C ALA A 141 -6.95 -2.95 -1.93
N ALA A 142 -8.08 -3.63 -1.71
CA ALA A 142 -9.27 -3.49 -2.54
C ALA A 142 -9.81 -2.05 -2.54
N ARG A 143 -9.89 -1.41 -1.36
CA ARG A 143 -10.31 0.00 -1.27
C ARG A 143 -9.37 0.95 -2.00
N ASP A 144 -8.07 0.69 -1.95
CA ASP A 144 -7.07 1.50 -2.64
C ASP A 144 -7.15 1.35 -4.16
N VAL A 145 -7.40 0.13 -4.63
CA VAL A 145 -7.70 -0.14 -6.05
C VAL A 145 -8.94 0.63 -6.47
N VAL A 146 -10.08 0.47 -5.78
CA VAL A 146 -11.33 1.17 -6.11
C VAL A 146 -11.13 2.69 -6.15
N ALA A 147 -10.58 3.29 -5.10
CA ALA A 147 -10.35 4.73 -5.04
C ALA A 147 -9.35 5.25 -6.09
N THR A 148 -8.47 4.39 -6.60
CA THR A 148 -7.54 4.74 -7.68
C THR A 148 -8.21 4.58 -9.04
N THR A 149 -8.96 3.50 -9.25
CA THR A 149 -9.76 3.26 -10.45
C THR A 149 -10.75 4.40 -10.66
N ASP A 150 -11.50 4.83 -9.64
CA ASP A 150 -12.45 5.94 -9.74
C ASP A 150 -11.78 7.25 -10.19
N ARG A 151 -10.56 7.50 -9.71
CA ARG A 151 -9.77 8.67 -10.13
C ARG A 151 -9.34 8.55 -11.60
N ILE A 152 -8.90 7.38 -12.04
CA ILE A 152 -8.50 7.16 -13.44
C ILE A 152 -9.72 7.29 -14.35
N VAL A 153 -10.84 6.67 -14.00
CA VAL A 153 -12.11 6.75 -14.74
C VAL A 153 -12.50 8.21 -14.97
N LYS A 154 -12.50 9.01 -13.91
CA LYS A 154 -12.79 10.44 -14.02
C LYS A 154 -11.83 11.16 -14.98
N GLU A 155 -10.53 10.90 -14.88
CA GLU A 155 -9.53 11.51 -15.77
C GLU A 155 -9.71 11.07 -17.23
N LEU A 156 -10.13 9.83 -17.49
CA LEU A 156 -10.44 9.32 -18.83
C LEU A 156 -11.69 9.99 -19.40
N ASP A 157 -12.75 10.16 -18.59
CA ASP A 157 -13.95 10.88 -19.00
C ASP A 157 -13.66 12.36 -19.27
N ASP A 158 -12.91 13.02 -18.38
CA ASP A 158 -12.48 14.41 -18.55
C ASP A 158 -11.55 14.56 -19.77
N LEU A 159 -10.74 13.56 -20.09
CA LEU A 159 -9.93 13.53 -21.31
C LEU A 159 -10.81 13.41 -22.56
N ARG A 160 -11.74 12.45 -22.57
CA ARG A 160 -12.72 12.26 -23.65
C ARG A 160 -13.48 13.54 -23.96
N VAL A 161 -14.03 14.21 -22.93
CA VAL A 161 -14.77 15.47 -23.12
C VAL A 161 -13.90 16.56 -23.75
N ARG A 162 -12.60 16.62 -23.40
CA ARG A 162 -11.69 17.66 -23.90
C ARG A 162 -11.13 17.39 -25.28
N THR A 163 -10.95 16.13 -25.67
CA THR A 163 -10.19 15.78 -26.89
C THR A 163 -10.91 14.85 -27.85
N GLY A 164 -12.05 14.27 -27.46
CA GLY A 164 -12.73 13.24 -28.23
C GLY A 164 -11.99 11.90 -28.29
N VAL A 165 -10.99 11.70 -27.43
CA VAL A 165 -10.23 10.44 -27.36
C VAL A 165 -11.10 9.32 -26.78
N TYR A 166 -11.01 8.14 -27.39
CA TYR A 166 -11.56 6.90 -26.87
C TYR A 166 -10.52 6.17 -26.02
N ALA A 167 -10.93 5.69 -24.85
CA ALA A 167 -10.10 4.91 -23.94
C ALA A 167 -10.91 3.77 -23.31
N THR A 168 -10.24 2.64 -23.11
CA THR A 168 -10.76 1.50 -22.34
C THR A 168 -9.77 1.20 -21.21
N LEU A 169 -10.30 0.91 -20.03
CA LEU A 169 -9.53 0.55 -18.84
C LEU A 169 -9.99 -0.82 -18.34
N PHE A 170 -9.05 -1.73 -18.12
CA PHE A 170 -9.25 -2.97 -17.39
C PHE A 170 -8.41 -2.96 -16.11
N VAL A 171 -9.05 -3.23 -14.98
CA VAL A 171 -8.40 -3.39 -13.67
C VAL A 171 -8.82 -4.73 -13.11
N VAL A 172 -7.88 -5.66 -13.00
CA VAL A 172 -8.13 -7.02 -12.51
C VAL A 172 -7.31 -7.30 -11.27
N ARG A 173 -7.78 -8.22 -10.43
CA ARG A 173 -6.97 -8.73 -9.32
C ARG A 173 -5.83 -9.61 -9.85
N GLY A 174 -4.67 -9.53 -9.20
CA GLY A 174 -3.52 -10.36 -9.56
C GLY A 174 -3.56 -11.75 -8.91
N HIS A 175 -4.34 -11.95 -7.85
CA HIS A 175 -4.32 -13.19 -7.10
C HIS A 175 -5.72 -13.66 -6.73
N ILE A 176 -5.95 -14.97 -6.75
CA ILE A 176 -7.27 -15.58 -6.50
C ILE A 176 -7.83 -15.25 -5.10
N ASN A 177 -6.95 -15.07 -4.13
CA ASN A 177 -7.29 -14.71 -2.74
C ASN A 177 -7.40 -13.19 -2.50
N ASP A 178 -7.14 -12.35 -3.51
CA ASP A 178 -7.38 -10.92 -3.36
C ASP A 178 -8.88 -10.64 -3.40
N THR A 179 -9.33 -9.78 -2.50
CA THR A 179 -10.74 -9.34 -2.40
C THR A 179 -11.05 -8.17 -3.34
N VAL A 180 -10.13 -7.83 -4.24
CA VAL A 180 -10.29 -6.78 -5.24
C VAL A 180 -11.31 -7.29 -6.26
N GLN A 181 -12.37 -6.51 -6.50
CA GLN A 181 -13.29 -6.77 -7.60
C GLN A 181 -12.69 -6.20 -8.88
N SER A 182 -12.72 -6.98 -9.95
CA SER A 182 -12.32 -6.52 -11.28
C SER A 182 -13.26 -5.42 -11.75
N ALA A 183 -12.71 -4.40 -12.39
CA ALA A 183 -13.42 -3.26 -12.91
C ALA A 183 -13.03 -3.05 -14.37
N MET A 184 -14.00 -2.61 -15.17
CA MET A 184 -13.79 -2.18 -16.54
C MET A 184 -14.48 -0.84 -16.76
N HIS A 185 -13.91 -0.01 -17.63
CA HIS A 185 -14.50 1.26 -18.02
C HIS A 185 -14.21 1.52 -19.48
N GLY A 186 -15.24 1.84 -20.26
CA GLY A 186 -15.12 2.36 -21.60
C GLY A 186 -15.61 3.81 -21.66
N THR A 187 -14.85 4.70 -22.32
CA THR A 187 -15.38 6.02 -22.66
C THR A 187 -16.27 5.90 -23.89
N ASP A 188 -17.49 6.45 -23.85
CA ASP A 188 -18.41 6.47 -25.02
C ASP A 188 -18.66 5.06 -25.60
N ASN A 189 -18.90 4.96 -26.91
CA ASN A 189 -19.03 3.73 -27.68
C ASN A 189 -17.75 2.85 -27.75
N SER A 190 -16.78 3.05 -26.85
CA SER A 190 -15.60 2.16 -26.79
C SER A 190 -15.96 0.74 -26.35
N GLU A 191 -17.10 0.54 -25.69
CA GLU A 191 -17.63 -0.79 -25.38
C GLU A 191 -18.11 -1.49 -26.66
N ASP A 192 -18.85 -0.78 -27.52
CA ASP A 192 -19.35 -1.28 -28.81
C ASP A 192 -18.22 -1.75 -29.72
N PHE A 193 -17.05 -1.08 -29.69
CA PHE A 193 -15.86 -1.50 -30.44
C PHE A 193 -15.46 -2.96 -30.17
N TRP A 194 -15.60 -3.45 -28.94
CA TRP A 194 -15.26 -4.84 -28.60
C TRP A 194 -16.26 -5.82 -29.21
N GLU A 195 -17.55 -5.49 -29.19
CA GLU A 195 -18.59 -6.32 -29.79
C GLU A 195 -18.55 -6.28 -31.32
N ASP A 196 -18.37 -5.10 -31.92
CA ASP A 196 -18.39 -4.92 -33.37
C ASP A 196 -17.14 -5.47 -34.07
N VAL A 197 -15.96 -5.32 -33.46
CA VAL A 197 -14.68 -5.67 -34.09
C VAL A 197 -14.18 -7.04 -33.65
N TYR A 198 -14.37 -7.37 -32.37
CA TYR A 198 -13.91 -8.64 -31.83
C TYR A 198 -15.04 -9.66 -31.66
N GLU A 199 -16.29 -9.30 -31.93
CA GLU A 199 -17.46 -10.19 -31.79
C GLU A 199 -17.63 -10.75 -30.38
N HIS A 200 -17.06 -10.07 -29.38
CA HIS A 200 -17.09 -10.49 -27.98
C HIS A 200 -17.31 -9.27 -27.07
N PRO A 201 -18.19 -9.38 -26.05
CA PRO A 201 -18.36 -8.33 -25.06
C PRO A 201 -17.05 -7.98 -24.36
N MET A 202 -16.87 -6.70 -24.06
CA MET A 202 -15.72 -6.19 -23.30
C MET A 202 -15.51 -6.94 -21.97
N ALA A 203 -16.60 -7.41 -21.35
CA ALA A 203 -16.60 -8.20 -20.12
C ALA A 203 -15.85 -9.54 -20.25
N ASP A 204 -15.89 -10.18 -21.42
CA ASP A 204 -15.23 -11.46 -21.64
C ASP A 204 -13.72 -11.29 -21.71
N PHE A 205 -13.25 -10.20 -22.32
CA PHE A 205 -11.83 -9.81 -22.27
C PHE A 205 -11.36 -9.53 -20.85
N LEU A 206 -12.17 -8.83 -20.04
CA LEU A 206 -11.85 -8.61 -18.62
C LEU A 206 -11.68 -9.93 -17.87
N ARG A 207 -12.58 -10.90 -18.07
CA ARG A 207 -12.51 -12.23 -17.42
C ARG A 207 -11.28 -13.02 -17.87
N GLN A 208 -10.99 -13.04 -19.17
CA GLN A 208 -9.79 -13.70 -19.70
C GLN A 208 -8.51 -13.05 -19.16
N TYR A 209 -8.49 -11.72 -19.10
CA TYR A 209 -7.35 -10.98 -18.55
C TYR A 209 -7.16 -11.23 -17.05
N GLU A 210 -8.25 -11.28 -16.27
CA GLU A 210 -8.21 -11.64 -14.86
C GLU A 210 -7.69 -13.08 -14.66
N GLN A 211 -8.19 -14.04 -15.45
CA GLN A 211 -7.73 -15.43 -15.38
C GLN A 211 -6.24 -15.53 -15.70
N TRP A 212 -5.78 -14.86 -16.76
CA TRP A 212 -4.37 -14.79 -17.08
C TRP A 212 -3.55 -14.15 -15.96
N ALA A 213 -3.99 -13.01 -15.42
CA ALA A 213 -3.28 -12.32 -14.34
C ALA A 213 -3.18 -13.17 -13.06
N CYS A 214 -4.26 -13.86 -12.70
CA CYS A 214 -4.29 -14.78 -11.55
C CYS A 214 -3.41 -16.02 -11.73
N THR A 215 -3.19 -16.48 -12.96
CA THR A 215 -2.36 -17.67 -13.23
C THR A 215 -0.86 -17.38 -13.28
N GLN A 216 -0.46 -16.11 -13.44
CA GLN A 216 0.97 -15.78 -13.52
C GLN A 216 1.74 -16.10 -12.24
N ASN A 217 1.09 -16.15 -11.06
CA ASN A 217 1.76 -16.28 -9.74
C ASN A 217 2.93 -15.28 -9.52
N GLN A 218 3.06 -14.25 -10.35
CA GLN A 218 4.16 -13.28 -10.35
C GLN A 218 3.91 -12.09 -9.42
N ASN A 219 2.79 -12.08 -8.70
CA ASN A 219 2.42 -10.94 -7.89
C ASN A 219 3.27 -10.88 -6.62
N LEU A 220 4.25 -9.95 -6.64
CA LEU A 220 4.95 -9.35 -5.49
C LEU A 220 5.16 -10.33 -4.33
N ASN A 221 6.25 -11.12 -4.37
CA ASN A 221 6.72 -12.02 -3.31
C ASN A 221 5.57 -12.69 -2.56
N GLU A 222 5.13 -13.89 -2.99
CA GLU A 222 4.15 -14.76 -2.31
C GLU A 222 3.61 -14.08 -1.06
N ARG A 223 2.53 -13.29 -1.20
CA ARG A 223 1.89 -12.69 -0.04
C ARG A 223 1.45 -13.87 0.80
N ASP A 224 2.29 -14.27 1.74
CA ASP A 224 1.91 -15.26 2.72
C ASP A 224 0.77 -14.59 3.46
N SER A 225 -0.45 -15.00 3.09
CA SER A 225 -1.61 -14.59 3.86
C SER A 225 -1.29 -14.99 5.30
N LEU A 226 -1.74 -14.19 6.26
CA LEU A 226 -1.52 -14.54 7.67
C LEU A 226 -1.96 -15.98 7.97
N GLU A 227 -2.97 -16.46 7.24
CA GLU A 227 -3.41 -17.85 7.23
C GLU A 227 -2.36 -18.82 6.66
N MET A 228 -1.71 -18.51 5.54
CA MET A 228 -0.59 -19.29 4.98
C MET A 228 0.60 -19.33 5.94
N VAL A 229 1.04 -18.19 6.49
CA VAL A 229 2.11 -18.16 7.50
C VAL A 229 1.73 -19.02 8.70
N ARG A 230 0.51 -18.85 9.22
CA ARG A 230 0.00 -19.66 10.34
C ARG A 230 0.01 -21.14 10.00
N LYS A 231 -0.47 -21.52 8.81
CA LYS A 231 -0.51 -22.91 8.36
C LYS A 231 0.90 -23.48 8.16
N GLN A 232 1.84 -22.71 7.63
CA GLN A 232 3.22 -23.16 7.43
C GLN A 232 3.93 -23.40 8.77
N VAL A 233 3.74 -22.49 9.73
CA VAL A 233 4.40 -22.54 11.03
C VAL A 233 3.73 -23.56 11.98
N THR A 234 2.41 -23.61 12.01
CA THR A 234 1.66 -24.38 13.02
C THR A 234 1.00 -25.65 12.48
N ARG A 235 0.93 -25.81 11.15
CA ARG A 235 0.22 -26.90 10.44
C ARG A 235 -1.28 -26.99 10.74
N LYS A 236 -1.88 -25.98 11.38
CA LYS A 236 -3.31 -25.90 11.71
C LYS A 236 -3.92 -24.59 11.22
N LYS A 237 -5.18 -24.63 10.79
CA LYS A 237 -5.85 -23.48 10.15
C LYS A 237 -6.44 -22.48 11.16
N ASP A 238 -6.89 -22.95 12.32
CA ASP A 238 -7.71 -22.13 13.25
C ASP A 238 -7.07 -21.96 14.63
N ILE A 239 -5.83 -21.47 14.68
CA ILE A 239 -5.20 -21.13 15.96
C ILE A 239 -5.55 -19.69 16.34
N SER A 240 -6.38 -19.56 17.37
CA SER A 240 -6.61 -18.27 18.03
C SER A 240 -5.48 -17.98 19.01
N MET A 241 -4.95 -16.77 18.94
CA MET A 241 -3.82 -16.36 19.77
C MET A 241 -4.24 -16.16 21.23
N ASN A 242 -3.52 -16.79 22.17
CA ASN A 242 -3.78 -16.64 23.60
C ASN A 242 -2.61 -15.95 24.30
N TYR A 243 -2.69 -14.63 24.44
CA TYR A 243 -1.64 -13.82 25.07
C TYR A 243 -1.53 -14.04 26.59
N HIS A 244 -2.61 -14.43 27.26
CA HIS A 244 -2.62 -14.60 28.72
C HIS A 244 -1.92 -15.89 29.16
N ASN A 245 -2.08 -16.96 28.38
CA ASN A 245 -1.48 -18.26 28.64
C ASN A 245 -0.56 -18.64 27.47
N TYR A 246 0.23 -17.69 27.00
CA TYR A 246 1.03 -17.82 25.77
C TYR A 246 1.97 -19.03 25.81
N GLU A 247 2.75 -19.13 26.88
CA GLU A 247 3.74 -20.19 27.09
C GLU A 247 3.10 -21.59 26.97
N THR A 248 1.92 -21.79 27.56
CA THR A 248 1.30 -23.13 27.59
C THR A 248 0.37 -23.39 26.40
N ALA A 249 -0.44 -22.41 26.02
CA ALA A 249 -1.44 -22.56 24.98
C ALA A 249 -0.84 -22.45 23.57
N ILE A 250 0.34 -21.85 23.43
CA ILE A 250 0.99 -21.63 22.14
C ILE A 250 2.32 -22.35 22.05
N ILE A 251 3.26 -22.09 22.97
CA ILE A 251 4.60 -22.69 22.91
C ILE A 251 4.52 -24.20 23.17
N GLU A 252 3.97 -24.65 24.30
CA GLU A 252 3.88 -26.10 24.61
C GLU A 252 2.98 -26.85 23.61
N THR A 253 1.87 -26.24 23.19
CA THR A 253 0.85 -26.94 22.39
C THR A 253 1.22 -27.05 20.90
N TYR A 254 1.87 -26.03 20.34
CA TYR A 254 2.17 -25.98 18.91
C TYR A 254 3.66 -25.95 18.60
N SER A 255 4.54 -25.88 19.61
CA SER A 255 5.99 -25.82 19.44
C SER A 255 6.44 -24.59 18.66
N VAL A 256 5.78 -23.44 18.85
CA VAL A 256 6.08 -22.20 18.13
C VAL A 256 6.31 -21.05 19.09
N CYS A 257 7.40 -20.31 18.89
CA CYS A 257 7.76 -19.14 19.69
C CYS A 257 7.85 -17.86 18.81
N LEU A 258 7.51 -16.71 19.39
CA LEU A 258 7.62 -15.41 18.77
C LEU A 258 8.94 -14.77 19.20
N VAL A 259 9.88 -14.67 18.28
CA VAL A 259 11.23 -14.13 18.52
C VAL A 259 11.28 -12.65 18.17
N GLY A 260 12.10 -11.90 18.92
CA GLY A 260 12.30 -10.47 18.71
C GLY A 260 11.28 -9.57 19.44
N TRP A 261 10.49 -10.13 20.36
CA TRP A 261 9.62 -9.32 21.21
C TRP A 261 10.45 -8.39 22.11
N PRO A 262 10.19 -7.07 22.11
CA PRO A 262 11.01 -6.14 22.89
C PRO A 262 10.82 -6.32 24.40
N HIS A 263 11.92 -6.45 25.14
CA HIS A 263 11.92 -6.61 26.61
C HIS A 263 11.26 -5.43 27.35
N SER A 264 11.20 -4.25 26.74
CA SER A 264 10.58 -3.06 27.33
C SER A 264 9.06 -3.03 27.23
N VAL A 265 8.44 -3.98 26.53
CA VAL A 265 6.98 -4.01 26.29
C VAL A 265 6.40 -5.31 26.83
N ASN A 266 5.39 -5.19 27.70
CA ASN A 266 4.64 -6.34 28.20
C ASN A 266 4.06 -7.17 27.05
N PHE A 267 4.12 -8.49 27.15
CA PHE A 267 3.59 -9.40 26.14
C PHE A 267 2.04 -9.39 26.18
N ILE A 268 1.44 -8.52 25.38
CA ILE A 268 -0.01 -8.31 25.32
C ILE A 268 -0.53 -8.40 23.88
N SER A 269 -1.86 -8.39 23.71
CA SER A 269 -2.49 -8.37 22.39
C SER A 269 -2.00 -7.18 21.55
N PRO A 270 -1.65 -7.38 20.26
CA PRO A 270 -1.22 -6.34 19.34
C PRO A 270 -2.17 -5.15 19.25
N SER A 271 -3.47 -5.37 19.43
CA SER A 271 -4.46 -4.28 19.44
C SER A 271 -4.22 -3.25 20.56
N ASN A 272 -3.49 -3.64 21.61
CA ASN A 272 -3.14 -2.81 22.75
C ASN A 272 -1.70 -2.27 22.67
N ILE A 273 -0.98 -2.56 21.57
CA ILE A 273 0.41 -2.13 21.36
C ILE A 273 0.42 -1.02 20.32
N GLY A 274 1.04 0.11 20.63
CA GLY A 274 1.12 1.25 19.71
C GLY A 274 1.99 0.97 18.47
N THR A 275 3.22 0.50 18.67
CA THR A 275 4.16 0.22 17.57
C THR A 275 5.04 -0.97 17.93
N ALA A 276 4.80 -2.12 17.31
CA ALA A 276 5.66 -3.29 17.45
C ALA A 276 6.84 -3.21 16.47
N ARG A 277 8.04 -3.55 16.95
CA ARG A 277 9.23 -3.76 16.11
C ARG A 277 9.12 -5.10 15.37
N THR A 278 10.08 -5.38 14.48
CA THR A 278 10.16 -6.62 13.70
C THR A 278 10.22 -7.86 14.62
N CYS A 279 9.11 -8.58 14.74
CA CYS A 279 9.02 -9.88 15.40
C CYS A 279 8.72 -10.94 14.34
N TYR A 280 9.16 -12.18 14.56
CA TYR A 280 8.88 -13.29 13.66
C TYR A 280 8.63 -14.58 14.43
N TRP A 281 7.88 -15.49 13.83
CA TRP A 281 7.58 -16.80 14.42
C TRP A 281 8.66 -17.80 14.04
N THR A 282 9.09 -18.62 15.00
CA THR A 282 10.00 -19.75 14.76
C THR A 282 9.41 -21.02 15.36
N VAL A 283 9.66 -22.15 14.69
CA VAL A 283 9.36 -23.47 15.24
C VAL A 283 10.50 -23.86 16.18
N LEU A 284 10.16 -24.31 17.38
CA LEU A 284 11.12 -24.80 18.36
C LEU A 284 11.46 -26.28 18.08
N SER A 285 12.71 -26.62 18.28
CA SER A 285 13.19 -28.01 18.31
C SER A 285 12.68 -28.74 19.56
N LEU A 286 12.70 -30.08 19.52
CA LEU A 286 12.33 -30.92 20.66
C LEU A 286 13.18 -30.64 21.92
N ALA A 287 14.44 -30.26 21.75
CA ALA A 287 15.31 -29.91 22.87
C ALA A 287 14.90 -28.59 23.52
N GLU A 288 14.58 -27.57 22.71
CA GLU A 288 14.12 -26.27 23.18
C GLU A 288 12.76 -26.37 23.88
N ILE A 289 11.83 -27.18 23.35
CA ILE A 289 10.54 -27.42 24.00
C ILE A 289 10.75 -28.07 25.37
N LYS A 290 11.59 -29.11 25.46
CA LYS A 290 11.88 -29.77 26.74
C LYS A 290 12.52 -28.81 27.75
N ALA A 291 13.47 -27.99 27.31
CA ALA A 291 14.10 -26.99 28.16
C ALA A 291 13.08 -25.96 28.66
N HIS A 292 12.23 -25.46 27.76
CA HIS A 292 11.17 -24.51 28.09
C HIS A 292 10.14 -25.12 29.06
N THR A 293 9.68 -26.34 28.83
CA THR A 293 8.75 -27.04 29.74
C THR A 293 9.39 -27.25 31.12
N ALA A 294 10.67 -27.64 31.19
CA ALA A 294 11.38 -27.76 32.46
C ALA A 294 11.51 -26.41 33.19
N GLU A 295 11.74 -25.31 32.47
CA GLU A 295 11.75 -23.96 33.03
C GLU A 295 10.37 -23.55 33.58
N LEU A 296 9.29 -23.85 32.86
CA LEU A 296 7.93 -23.58 33.33
C LEU A 296 7.58 -24.40 34.58
N GLU A 297 7.98 -25.67 34.63
CA GLU A 297 7.78 -26.53 35.79
C GLU A 297 8.58 -26.03 37.00
N ALA A 298 9.82 -25.57 36.80
CA ALA A 298 10.62 -24.97 37.84
C ALA A 298 9.98 -23.67 38.37
N ARG A 299 9.46 -22.80 37.50
CA ARG A 299 8.73 -21.59 37.88
C ARG A 299 7.44 -21.91 38.63
N CYS A 300 6.67 -22.89 38.18
CA CYS A 300 5.47 -23.35 38.89
C CYS A 300 5.83 -23.89 40.28
N SER A 301 6.94 -24.63 40.41
CA SER A 301 7.42 -25.17 41.69
C SER A 301 7.90 -24.06 42.64
N ALA A 302 8.42 -22.97 42.09
CA ALA A 302 8.77 -21.75 42.84
C ALA A 302 7.55 -20.90 43.25
N GLY A 303 6.34 -21.27 42.80
CA GLY A 303 5.08 -20.59 43.14
C GLY A 303 4.61 -19.55 42.12
N ASP A 304 5.27 -19.41 40.97
CA ASP A 304 4.79 -18.54 39.90
C ASP A 304 3.51 -19.10 39.26
N VAL A 305 2.48 -18.26 39.14
CA VAL A 305 1.23 -18.62 38.45
C VAL A 305 1.43 -18.51 36.94
N VAL A 306 1.97 -19.55 36.32
CA VAL A 306 2.19 -19.65 34.86
C VAL A 306 0.86 -19.75 34.09
N ARG A 307 -0.13 -20.45 34.65
CA ARG A 307 -1.46 -20.60 34.06
C ARG A 307 -2.46 -19.77 34.84
N LYS A 308 -3.02 -18.72 34.24
CA LYS A 308 -4.19 -18.05 34.83
C LYS A 308 -5.40 -18.96 34.69
N PRO A 309 -5.95 -19.50 35.79
CA PRO A 309 -7.16 -20.30 35.71
C PRO A 309 -8.29 -19.43 35.18
N ARG A 310 -9.07 -19.98 34.23
CA ARG A 310 -10.20 -19.25 33.67
C ARG A 310 -11.17 -18.93 34.80
N LYS A 311 -11.56 -17.66 34.95
CA LYS A 311 -12.56 -17.24 35.93
C LYS A 311 -13.80 -18.13 35.77
N LYS A 312 -14.21 -18.77 36.86
CA LYS A 312 -15.44 -19.58 36.89
C LYS A 312 -16.57 -18.66 36.46
N ARG A 313 -17.30 -19.05 35.41
CA ARG A 313 -18.40 -18.22 34.89
C ARG A 313 -19.49 -18.14 35.97
N SER A 314 -20.20 -17.02 36.06
CA SER A 314 -21.28 -16.83 37.03
C SER A 314 -22.43 -17.81 36.81
N ASP A 315 -22.60 -18.33 35.59
CA ASP A 315 -23.58 -19.35 35.21
C ASP A 315 -23.06 -20.79 35.36
N ALA A 316 -21.83 -20.99 35.84
CA ALA A 316 -21.26 -22.33 36.00
C ALA A 316 -21.99 -23.10 37.12
N GLY A 317 -22.92 -23.97 36.71
CA GLY A 317 -23.81 -24.73 37.59
C GLY A 317 -25.26 -24.25 37.59
N VAL A 318 -25.57 -23.16 36.88
CA VAL A 318 -26.95 -22.69 36.71
C VAL A 318 -27.58 -23.42 35.53
N PRO A 319 -28.70 -24.14 35.71
CA PRO A 319 -29.40 -24.80 34.61
C PRO A 319 -29.86 -23.75 33.60
N ARG A 320 -29.37 -23.85 32.37
CA ARG A 320 -29.78 -22.94 31.29
C ARG A 320 -31.22 -23.25 30.90
N LYS A 321 -32.04 -22.20 30.84
CA LYS A 321 -33.42 -22.31 30.34
C LYS A 321 -33.38 -22.86 28.92
N PRO A 322 -34.16 -23.90 28.59
CA PRO A 322 -34.17 -24.46 27.24
C PRO A 322 -34.49 -23.35 26.23
N SER A 323 -33.64 -23.24 25.21
CA SER A 323 -33.83 -22.32 24.10
C SER A 323 -35.20 -22.58 23.47
N SER A 324 -36.13 -21.63 23.59
CA SER A 324 -37.40 -21.69 22.86
C SER A 324 -37.07 -21.75 21.37
N ARG A 325 -37.37 -22.88 20.73
CA ARG A 325 -37.34 -23.00 19.27
C ARG A 325 -38.18 -21.86 18.70
N SER A 326 -37.55 -20.99 17.91
CA SER A 326 -38.28 -20.06 17.05
C SER A 326 -39.21 -20.90 16.17
N LYS A 327 -40.50 -20.56 16.18
CA LYS A 327 -41.47 -21.12 15.24
C LYS A 327 -40.95 -20.86 13.83
N SER A 328 -40.63 -21.93 13.12
CA SER A 328 -40.34 -21.90 11.69
C SER A 328 -41.51 -21.26 10.95
N ALA A 329 -41.17 -20.36 10.01
CA ALA A 329 -42.10 -19.61 9.18
C ALA A 329 -43.17 -20.51 8.56
N GLU A 330 -44.44 -20.12 8.74
CA GLU A 330 -45.57 -20.67 8.00
C GLU A 330 -45.36 -20.42 6.50
N PHE A 331 -45.46 -21.51 5.75
CA PHE A 331 -45.46 -21.54 4.30
C PHE A 331 -46.79 -20.94 3.81
N VAL A 332 -46.76 -19.73 3.24
CA VAL A 332 -47.93 -19.14 2.58
C VAL A 332 -48.11 -19.85 1.24
N GLN A 333 -49.11 -20.74 1.15
CA GLN A 333 -49.68 -21.17 -0.12
C GLN A 333 -50.46 -20.00 -0.72
N SER A 334 -49.96 -19.41 -1.81
CA SER A 334 -50.78 -18.53 -2.65
C SER A 334 -51.63 -19.38 -3.59
N SER A 335 -52.89 -19.56 -3.23
CA SER A 335 -53.93 -20.03 -4.13
C SER A 335 -54.47 -18.83 -4.92
N ASP A 336 -54.19 -18.87 -6.21
CA ASP A 336 -55.07 -18.58 -7.35
C ASP A 336 -56.45 -17.93 -7.05
N GLU A 337 -56.70 -16.75 -7.62
CA GLU A 337 -58.03 -16.33 -8.09
C GLU A 337 -57.87 -15.30 -9.22
N GLY A 338 -58.41 -15.66 -10.39
CA GLY A 338 -58.36 -14.88 -11.62
C GLY A 338 -59.31 -13.69 -11.65
N GLY A 339 -59.12 -12.88 -12.69
CA GLY A 339 -60.01 -11.80 -13.09
C GLY A 339 -59.65 -11.34 -14.50
N ASP A 340 -60.31 -11.96 -15.48
CA ASP A 340 -60.57 -11.34 -16.78
C ASP A 340 -61.37 -10.04 -16.54
N ASP A 341 -61.08 -8.99 -17.32
CA ASP A 341 -62.10 -8.12 -17.94
C ASP A 341 -61.42 -7.10 -18.89
N ASP A 342 -61.87 -7.14 -20.14
CA ASP A 342 -61.84 -6.21 -21.29
C ASP A 342 -60.52 -5.65 -21.88
#